data_AF-A0A940FAP7-F1
#
_entry.id   AF-A0A940FAP7-F1
#
_cell.length_a   1.000
_cell.length_b   1.000
_cell.length_c   1.000
_cell.angle_alpha   90.00
_cell.angle_beta   90.00
_cell.angle_gamma   90.00
#
_symmetry.space_group_name_H-M   'P 1'
#
loop_
_entity.id
_entity.type
_entity.pdbx_description
1 polymer ?
#
loop_
_entity_poly.entity_id
_entity_poly.type
_entity_poly.pdbx_seq_one_letter_code
_entity_poly.pdbx_strand_id
1 'polypeptide(L)'
;MHQLSRAIYRELAPLIREDDPARAAAAQQAVLSACEAATDRLVTDRYYFKNPSRWLFHEVRAYFPIDHQAQAFQTIRAYLRAIIRWIDENPEAATAGRHVQCRAFTRRGAPCQRPGLPRNGYCPSHQHLAETDELAAIAA
;
A
#
# COMPACT_ATOMS: atom_id res chain seq x y z
N MET A 1 7.63 5.00 -7.55
CA MET A 1 6.47 4.12 -7.31
C MET A 1 5.95 3.38 -8.54
N HIS A 2 5.75 4.03 -9.70
CA HIS A 2 5.22 3.37 -10.91
C HIS A 2 5.99 2.12 -11.37
N GLN A 3 7.29 2.02 -11.11
CA GLN A 3 8.06 0.81 -11.42
C GLN A 3 7.64 -0.39 -10.54
N LEU A 4 7.35 -0.16 -9.26
CA LEU A 4 6.95 -1.20 -8.31
C LEU A 4 5.52 -1.68 -8.61
N SER A 5 4.58 -0.77 -8.87
CA SER A 5 3.21 -1.14 -9.28
C SER A 5 3.21 -1.93 -10.60
N ARG A 6 4.03 -1.52 -11.58
CA ARG A 6 4.20 -2.25 -12.84
C ARG A 6 4.83 -3.62 -12.67
N ALA A 7 5.72 -3.80 -11.69
CA ALA A 7 6.31 -5.10 -11.41
C ALA A 7 5.24 -6.09 -10.90
N ILE A 8 4.38 -5.66 -9.97
CA ILE A 8 3.23 -6.48 -9.52
C ILE A 8 2.31 -6.81 -10.70
N TYR A 9 1.93 -5.79 -11.47
CA TYR A 9 1.03 -5.94 -12.62
C TYR A 9 1.59 -6.94 -13.64
N ARG A 10 2.88 -6.88 -13.97
CA ARG A 10 3.49 -7.80 -14.94
C ARG A 10 3.40 -9.26 -14.53
N GLU A 11 3.48 -9.57 -13.24
CA GLU A 11 3.30 -10.93 -12.72
C GLU A 11 1.82 -11.35 -12.67
N LEU A 12 0.91 -10.41 -12.48
CA LEU A 12 -0.54 -10.69 -12.41
C LEU A 12 -1.19 -10.78 -13.79
N ALA A 13 -0.72 -10.00 -14.77
CA ALA A 13 -1.35 -9.89 -16.09
C ALA A 13 -1.54 -11.24 -16.80
N PRO A 14 -0.59 -12.19 -16.76
CA PRO A 14 -0.76 -13.51 -17.38
C PRO A 14 -1.86 -14.36 -16.74
N LEU A 15 -2.28 -14.05 -15.50
CA LEU A 15 -3.30 -14.80 -14.78
C LEU A 15 -4.73 -14.33 -15.09
N ILE A 16 -4.86 -13.14 -15.69
CA ILE A 16 -6.14 -12.56 -16.09
C ILE A 16 -6.71 -13.41 -17.21
N ARG A 17 -7.98 -13.82 -17.08
CA ARG A 17 -8.68 -14.59 -18.10
C ARG A 17 -9.92 -13.84 -18.55
N GLU A 18 -9.89 -13.36 -19.79
CA GLU A 18 -11.02 -12.73 -20.46
C GLU A 18 -10.89 -12.96 -21.96
N ASP A 19 -11.91 -13.57 -22.57
CA ASP A 19 -11.86 -14.01 -23.96
C ASP A 19 -12.25 -12.88 -24.93
N ASP A 20 -13.01 -11.87 -24.45
CA ASP A 20 -13.35 -10.68 -25.22
C ASP A 20 -12.22 -9.64 -25.15
N PRO A 21 -11.63 -9.20 -26.29
CA PRO A 21 -10.49 -8.28 -26.27
C PRO A 21 -10.77 -6.94 -25.58
N ALA A 22 -11.98 -6.39 -25.70
CA ALA A 22 -12.32 -5.10 -25.09
C ALA A 22 -12.43 -5.23 -23.57
N ARG A 23 -13.07 -6.29 -23.08
CA ARG A 23 -13.12 -6.62 -21.66
C ARG A 23 -11.75 -6.98 -21.11
N ALA A 24 -10.90 -7.66 -21.88
CA ALA A 24 -9.55 -8.02 -21.46
C ALA A 24 -8.70 -6.78 -21.22
N ALA A 25 -8.77 -5.80 -22.12
CA ALA A 25 -8.12 -4.50 -21.96
C ALA A 25 -8.64 -3.75 -20.72
N ALA A 26 -9.95 -3.75 -20.49
CA ALA A 26 -10.55 -3.12 -19.30
C ALA A 26 -10.11 -3.80 -18.00
N ALA A 27 -10.06 -5.14 -17.96
CA ALA A 27 -9.58 -5.92 -16.83
C ALA A 27 -8.10 -5.63 -16.53
N GLN A 28 -7.26 -5.63 -17.57
CA GLN A 28 -5.84 -5.28 -17.44
C GLN A 28 -5.64 -3.88 -16.86
N GLN A 29 -6.38 -2.90 -17.39
CA GLN A 29 -6.32 -1.52 -16.91
C GLN A 29 -6.78 -1.41 -15.44
N ALA A 30 -7.85 -2.10 -15.06
CA ALA A 30 -8.34 -2.11 -13.68
C ALA A 30 -7.33 -2.73 -12.71
N VAL A 31 -6.71 -3.85 -13.08
CA VAL A 31 -5.66 -4.50 -12.26
C VAL A 31 -4.44 -3.58 -12.11
N LEU A 32 -4.00 -2.92 -13.19
CA LEU A 32 -2.90 -1.96 -13.13
C LEU A 32 -3.23 -0.79 -12.21
N SER A 33 -4.40 -0.18 -12.37
CA SER A 33 -4.84 0.94 -11.53
C SER A 33 -4.96 0.55 -10.06
N ALA A 34 -5.44 -0.66 -9.75
CA ALA A 34 -5.47 -1.17 -8.38
C ALA A 34 -4.06 -1.35 -7.79
N CYS A 35 -3.10 -1.86 -8.58
CA CYS A 35 -1.69 -1.97 -8.16
C CYS A 35 -1.09 -0.58 -7.88
N GLU A 36 -1.37 0.41 -8.73
CA GLU A 36 -0.93 1.79 -8.54
C GLU A 36 -1.53 2.38 -7.27
N ALA A 37 -2.84 2.27 -7.07
CA ALA A 37 -3.53 2.74 -5.87
C ALA A 37 -2.99 2.09 -4.58
N ALA A 38 -2.72 0.78 -4.59
CA ALA A 38 -2.11 0.10 -3.45
C ALA A 38 -0.73 0.69 -3.12
N THR A 39 0.13 0.84 -4.13
CA THR A 39 1.49 1.38 -3.94
C THR A 39 1.49 2.85 -3.55
N ASP A 40 0.51 3.63 -4.01
CA ASP A 40 0.35 5.03 -3.64
C ASP A 40 0.00 5.15 -2.15
N ARG A 41 -1.01 4.40 -1.70
CA ARG A 41 -1.43 4.36 -0.30
C ARG A 41 -0.34 3.83 0.63
N LEU A 42 0.47 2.87 0.18
CA LEU A 42 1.64 2.40 0.93
C LEU A 42 2.68 3.49 1.18
N VAL A 43 2.61 4.61 0.48
CA VAL A 43 3.50 5.74 0.72
C VAL A 43 2.77 6.84 1.48
N THR A 44 1.55 7.21 1.07
CA THR A 44 0.85 8.39 1.59
C THR A 44 0.04 8.10 2.87
N ASP A 45 -0.48 6.88 3.00
CA ASP A 45 -1.47 6.45 4.01
C ASP A 45 -1.03 5.18 4.77
N ARG A 46 0.27 4.86 4.76
CA ARG A 46 0.79 3.56 5.22
C ARG A 46 0.43 3.18 6.64
N TYR A 47 0.29 4.16 7.52
CA TYR A 47 0.00 3.94 8.93
C TYR A 47 -1.48 3.64 9.21
N TYR A 48 -2.39 3.96 8.28
CA TYR A 48 -3.80 3.60 8.35
C TYR A 48 -4.17 2.47 7.38
N PHE A 49 -3.32 2.17 6.39
CA PHE A 49 -3.55 1.14 5.40
C PHE A 49 -3.32 -0.28 5.94
N LYS A 50 -4.27 -0.77 6.76
CA LYS A 50 -4.22 -2.10 7.36
C LYS A 50 -4.42 -3.20 6.31
N ASN A 51 -3.54 -4.20 6.32
CA ASN A 51 -3.59 -5.39 5.45
C ASN A 51 -3.61 -5.10 3.93
N PRO A 52 -2.58 -4.42 3.39
CA PRO A 52 -2.55 -3.97 1.99
C PRO A 52 -2.68 -5.12 0.98
N SER A 53 -2.12 -6.30 1.27
CA SER A 53 -2.25 -7.48 0.39
C SER A 53 -3.69 -7.98 0.29
N ARG A 54 -4.43 -7.96 1.39
CA ARG A 54 -5.84 -8.38 1.40
C ARG A 54 -6.70 -7.35 0.69
N TRP A 55 -6.42 -6.07 0.88
CA TRP A 55 -7.09 -4.98 0.16
C TRP A 55 -6.90 -5.15 -1.35
N LEU A 56 -5.64 -5.18 -1.83
CA LEU A 56 -5.37 -5.28 -3.26
C LEU A 56 -6.01 -6.53 -3.87
N PHE A 57 -5.89 -7.68 -3.20
CA PHE A 57 -6.51 -8.91 -3.68
C PHE A 57 -8.04 -8.79 -3.81
N HIS A 58 -8.72 -8.16 -2.85
CA HIS A 58 -10.17 -7.94 -2.96
C HIS A 58 -10.54 -7.06 -4.15
N GLU A 59 -9.73 -6.03 -4.45
CA GLU A 59 -9.95 -5.16 -5.61
C GLU A 59 -9.82 -5.91 -6.94
N VAL A 60 -8.93 -6.91 -7.02
CA VAL A 60 -8.60 -7.55 -8.32
C VAL A 60 -9.08 -8.99 -8.48
N ARG A 61 -9.53 -9.67 -7.42
CA ARG A 61 -9.84 -11.11 -7.47
C ARG A 61 -10.87 -11.50 -8.53
N ALA A 62 -11.79 -10.60 -8.87
CA ALA A 62 -12.84 -10.86 -9.85
C ALA A 62 -12.31 -11.02 -11.29
N TYR A 63 -11.10 -10.53 -11.58
CA TYR A 63 -10.45 -10.65 -12.88
C TYR A 63 -9.67 -11.95 -13.06
N PHE A 64 -9.58 -12.78 -12.01
CA PHE A 64 -8.89 -14.06 -12.05
C PHE A 64 -9.89 -15.22 -11.92
N PRO A 65 -9.71 -16.28 -12.72
CA PRO A 65 -10.45 -17.52 -12.51
C PRO A 65 -10.07 -18.11 -11.14
N ILE A 66 -10.99 -18.88 -10.55
CA ILE A 66 -10.88 -19.36 -9.15
C ILE A 66 -9.59 -20.14 -8.91
N ASP A 67 -9.15 -20.94 -9.87
CA ASP A 67 -7.91 -21.72 -9.85
C ASP A 67 -6.64 -20.85 -9.81
N HIS A 68 -6.66 -19.66 -10.41
CA HIS A 68 -5.55 -18.70 -10.36
C HIS A 68 -5.59 -17.74 -9.15
N GLN A 69 -6.72 -17.62 -8.44
CA GLN A 69 -6.83 -16.66 -7.33
C GLN A 69 -5.82 -16.91 -6.20
N ALA A 70 -5.52 -18.18 -5.90
CA ALA A 70 -4.52 -18.51 -4.88
C ALA A 70 -3.11 -18.03 -5.28
N GLN A 71 -2.72 -18.24 -6.54
CA GLN A 71 -1.46 -17.75 -7.09
C GLN A 71 -1.41 -16.22 -7.10
N ALA A 72 -2.46 -15.56 -7.57
CA ALA A 72 -2.55 -14.09 -7.57
C ALA A 72 -2.38 -13.51 -6.16
N PHE A 73 -3.03 -14.09 -5.14
CA PHE A 73 -2.89 -13.65 -3.76
C PHE A 73 -1.45 -13.82 -3.24
N GLN A 74 -0.79 -14.94 -3.56
CA GLN A 74 0.60 -15.17 -3.15
C GLN A 74 1.56 -14.16 -3.80
N THR A 75 1.40 -13.89 -5.10
CA THR A 75 2.17 -12.86 -5.82
C THR A 75 1.97 -11.48 -5.19
N ILE A 76 0.72 -11.06 -4.98
CA ILE A 76 0.39 -9.78 -4.33
C ILE A 76 1.05 -9.68 -2.95
N ARG A 77 0.96 -10.74 -2.14
CA ARG A 77 1.53 -10.78 -0.79
C ARG A 77 3.05 -10.70 -0.81
N ALA A 78 3.71 -11.42 -1.71
CA ALA A 78 5.17 -11.42 -1.83
C ALA A 78 5.69 -10.02 -2.21
N TYR A 79 5.13 -9.43 -3.25
CA TYR A 79 5.58 -8.12 -3.73
C TYR A 79 5.28 -7.00 -2.75
N LEU A 80 4.06 -6.92 -2.20
CA LEU A 80 3.74 -5.85 -1.25
C LEU A 80 4.58 -5.95 0.03
N ARG A 81 4.95 -7.16 0.48
CA ARG A 81 5.89 -7.33 1.60
C ARG A 81 7.28 -6.78 1.27
N ALA A 82 7.79 -7.07 0.08
CA ALA A 82 9.07 -6.54 -0.37
C ALA A 82 9.04 -5.00 -0.46
N ILE A 83 7.96 -4.44 -0.98
CA ILE A 83 7.76 -2.99 -1.07
C ILE A 83 7.68 -2.36 0.32
N ILE A 84 6.87 -2.91 1.23
CA ILE A 84 6.76 -2.39 2.61
C ILE A 84 8.13 -2.37 3.28
N ARG A 85 8.89 -3.47 3.19
CA ARG A 85 10.25 -3.54 3.73
C ARG A 85 11.13 -2.43 3.16
N TRP A 86 11.12 -2.25 1.85
CA TRP A 86 11.92 -1.21 1.20
C TRP A 86 11.51 0.21 1.67
N ILE A 87 10.21 0.48 1.86
CA ILE A 87 9.71 1.77 2.38
C ILE A 87 10.15 1.96 3.85
N ASP A 88 10.13 0.90 4.65
CA ASP A 88 10.59 0.94 6.04
C ASP A 88 12.09 1.28 6.13
N GLU A 89 12.90 0.69 5.25
CA GLU A 89 14.34 0.93 5.15
C GLU A 89 14.69 2.28 4.51
N ASN A 90 13.80 2.84 3.67
CA ASN A 90 14.06 4.04 2.86
C ASN A 90 12.90 5.05 2.89
N PRO A 91 12.45 5.52 4.07
CA PRO A 91 11.21 6.29 4.18
C PRO A 91 11.21 7.60 3.39
N GLU A 92 12.34 8.32 3.36
CA GLU A 92 12.47 9.58 2.60
C GLU A 92 12.50 9.35 1.08
N ALA A 93 13.18 8.30 0.62
CA ALA A 93 13.21 7.96 -0.80
C ALA A 93 11.85 7.43 -1.29
N ALA A 94 11.15 6.68 -0.44
CA ALA A 94 9.84 6.12 -0.74
C ALA A 94 8.76 7.19 -0.93
N THR A 95 8.81 8.27 -0.14
CA THR A 95 7.87 9.38 -0.29
C THR A 95 8.15 10.21 -1.53
N ALA A 96 9.41 10.29 -1.97
CA ALA A 96 9.82 11.08 -3.13
C ALA A 96 9.27 12.52 -3.08
N GLY A 97 9.33 13.13 -1.89
CA GLY A 97 8.82 14.48 -1.63
C GLY A 97 7.32 14.59 -1.36
N ARG A 98 6.57 13.47 -1.44
CA ARG A 98 5.14 13.45 -1.05
C ARG A 98 4.98 13.43 0.46
N HIS A 99 3.88 13.99 0.95
CA HIS A 99 3.59 13.99 2.37
C HIS A 99 2.89 12.70 2.80
N VAL A 100 3.27 12.21 3.98
CA VAL A 100 2.50 11.17 4.69
C VAL A 100 1.49 11.85 5.61
N GLN A 101 0.32 11.24 5.84
CA GLN A 101 -0.65 11.79 6.78
C GLN A 101 -0.16 11.61 8.23
N CYS A 102 -0.38 12.63 9.06
CA CYS A 102 -0.10 12.52 10.49
C CYS A 102 -0.99 11.45 11.15
N ARG A 103 -0.40 10.59 11.98
CA ARG A 103 -1.06 9.49 12.71
C ARG A 103 -1.86 9.94 13.93
N ALA A 104 -1.63 11.16 14.39
CA ALA A 104 -2.22 11.66 15.63
C ALA A 104 -3.71 11.98 15.45
N PHE A 105 -4.49 11.73 16.51
CA PHE A 105 -5.86 12.19 16.64
C PHE A 105 -5.92 13.34 17.64
N THR A 106 -6.79 14.30 17.36
CA THR A 106 -7.14 15.36 18.31
C THR A 106 -7.89 14.78 19.51
N ARG A 107 -7.98 15.54 20.62
CA ARG A 107 -8.77 15.14 21.80
C ARG A 107 -10.25 14.87 21.52
N ARG A 108 -10.78 15.39 20.40
CA ARG A 108 -12.16 15.14 19.94
C ARG A 108 -12.27 13.94 18.98
N GLY A 109 -11.20 13.18 18.78
CA GLY A 109 -11.17 12.02 17.89
C GLY A 109 -11.06 12.34 16.39
N ALA A 110 -10.90 13.61 16.00
CA ALA A 110 -10.66 13.97 14.61
C ALA A 110 -9.17 13.76 14.22
N PRO A 111 -8.86 13.23 13.02
CA PRO A 111 -7.48 13.03 12.58
C PRO A 111 -6.74 14.35 12.38
N CYS A 112 -5.45 14.37 12.69
CA CYS A 112 -4.59 15.53 12.44
C CYS A 112 -4.48 15.78 10.92
N GLN A 113 -4.60 17.05 10.52
CA GLN A 113 -4.55 17.48 9.11
C GLN A 113 -3.16 17.95 8.67
N ARG A 114 -2.15 17.90 9.56
CA ARG A 114 -0.77 18.30 9.22
C ARG A 114 -0.03 17.15 8.52
N PRO A 115 0.92 17.46 7.62
CA PRO A 115 1.80 16.43 7.06
C PRO A 115 2.66 15.82 8.17
N GLY A 116 2.70 14.49 8.20
CA GLY A 116 3.59 13.70 9.04
C GLY A 116 4.98 13.59 8.43
N LEU A 117 5.96 13.24 9.26
CA LEU A 117 7.31 12.93 8.82
C LEU A 117 7.34 11.50 8.25
N PRO A 118 8.05 11.24 7.13
CA PRO A 118 8.07 9.91 6.51
C PRO A 118 8.46 8.79 7.47
N ARG A 119 9.47 9.04 8.33
CA ARG A 119 10.03 8.05 9.25
C ARG A 119 9.07 7.48 10.29
N ASN A 120 8.17 8.30 10.84
CA ASN A 120 7.33 7.91 11.98
C ASN A 120 5.85 8.26 11.83
N GLY A 121 5.50 9.03 10.80
CA GLY A 121 4.13 9.42 10.51
C GLY A 121 3.57 10.47 11.46
N TYR A 122 4.37 11.10 12.33
CA TYR A 122 3.91 12.20 13.17
C TYR A 122 4.39 13.53 12.61
N CYS A 123 3.55 14.57 12.69
CA CYS A 123 3.99 15.94 12.35
C CYS A 123 4.92 16.50 13.44
N PRO A 124 5.62 17.63 13.21
CA PRO A 124 6.52 18.20 14.20
C PRO A 124 5.89 18.43 15.58
N SER A 125 4.60 18.81 15.63
CA SER A 125 3.89 19.04 16.89
C SER A 125 3.50 17.76 17.65
N HIS A 126 3.59 16.60 17.02
CA HIS A 126 3.23 15.31 17.62
C HIS A 126 4.41 14.34 17.74
N GLN A 127 5.66 14.83 17.65
CA GLN A 127 6.84 13.97 17.79
C GLN A 127 6.93 13.26 19.15
N HIS A 128 6.40 13.86 20.22
CA HIS A 128 6.33 13.22 21.55
C HIS A 128 5.53 11.90 21.55
N LEU A 129 4.60 11.71 20.60
CA LEU A 129 3.87 10.45 20.46
C LEU A 129 4.74 9.35 19.84
N ALA A 130 5.70 9.72 18.99
CA ALA A 130 6.64 8.77 18.41
C ALA A 130 7.53 8.13 19.49
N GLU A 131 8.06 8.94 20.42
CA GLU A 131 8.85 8.47 21.56
C GLU A 131 8.04 7.49 22.43
N THR A 132 6.75 7.78 22.63
CA THR A 132 5.85 6.91 23.41
C THR A 132 5.61 5.58 22.71
N ASP A 133 5.35 5.59 21.39
CA ASP A 133 5.16 4.39 20.57
C ASP A 133 6.43 3.51 20.56
N GLU A 134 7.61 4.12 20.46
CA GLU A 134 8.90 3.41 20.49
C GLU A 134 9.14 2.70 21.82
N LEU A 135 8.87 3.38 22.94
CA LEU A 135 8.97 2.79 24.28
C LEU A 135 7.98 1.62 24.47
N ALA A 136 6.75 1.78 23.98
CA ALA A 136 5.75 0.72 24.03
C ALA A 136 6.16 -0.50 23.20
N ALA A 137 6.81 -0.29 22.05
CA ALA A 137 7.29 -1.38 21.19
C ALA A 137 8.45 -2.15 21.81
N ILE A 138 9.33 -1.50 22.58
CA ILE A 138 10.42 -2.17 23.31
C ILE A 138 9.88 -3.03 24.47
N ALA A 139 8.76 -2.62 25.06
CA ALA A 139 8.16 -3.30 26.20
C ALA A 139 7.28 -4.53 25.83
N ALA A 140 6.98 -4.72 24.54
CA ALA A 140 6.08 -5.76 24.01
C ALA A 140 6.85 -6.95 23.43
#